data_AF-A0A820IA04-F1
#
_entry.id   AF-A0A820IA04-F1
#
_cell.length_a   1.000
_cell.length_b   1.000
_cell.length_c   1.000
_cell.angle_alpha   90.00
_cell.angle_beta   90.00
_cell.angle_gamma   90.00
#
_symmetry.space_group_name_H-M   'P 1'
#
loop_
_entity.id
_entity.type
_entity.pdbx_description
1 polymer ?
#
loop_
_entity_poly.entity_id
_entity_poly.type
_entity_poly.pdbx_seq_one_letter_code
_entity_poly.pdbx_strand_id
1 'polypeptide(L)'
;MLDLFEIAIIQLIAASEANRPLIYATFGNQTLVESFWTVYSYMIDQQATVRHLCLYLQQYSSQYNKSTLFEFILTTSISTLTIN
;
A
#
# COMPACT_ATOMS: atom_id res chain seq x y z
N MET A 1 2.77 -0.72 16.83
CA MET A 1 3.77 -1.54 16.12
C MET A 1 3.32 -1.56 14.68
N LEU A 2 4.15 -1.10 13.73
CA LEU A 2 3.77 -1.12 12.32
C LEU A 2 3.68 -2.57 11.86
N ASP A 3 2.64 -2.90 11.09
CA ASP A 3 2.47 -4.23 10.52
C ASP A 3 3.34 -4.43 9.25
N LEU A 4 3.48 -5.67 8.79
CA LEU A 4 4.31 -5.99 7.63
C LEU A 4 3.79 -5.36 6.32
N PHE A 5 2.48 -5.09 6.23
CA PHE A 5 1.85 -4.51 5.05
C PHE A 5 2.12 -3.01 4.98
N GLU A 6 2.02 -2.31 6.10
CA GLU A 6 2.39 -0.89 6.26
C GLU A 6 3.86 -0.66 5.89
N ILE A 7 4.77 -1.50 6.39
CA ILE A 7 6.21 -1.41 6.07
C ILE A 7 6.45 -1.58 4.56
N ALA A 8 5.77 -2.53 3.91
CA ALA A 8 5.90 -2.75 2.47
C ALA A 8 5.46 -1.51 1.66
N ILE A 9 4.33 -0.90 2.03
CA ILE A 9 3.85 0.34 1.38
C ILE A 9 4.79 1.51 1.63
N ILE A 10 5.31 1.67 2.85
CA ILE A 10 6.26 2.75 3.18
C ILE A 10 7.55 2.61 2.34
N GLN A 11 8.08 1.38 2.19
CA GLN A 11 9.25 1.15 1.34
C GLN A 11 8.96 1.43 -0.14
N LEU A 12 7.76 1.09 -0.62
CA LEU A 12 7.34 1.39 -2.00
C LEU A 12 7.23 2.90 -2.22
N ILE A 13 6.65 3.64 -1.28
CA ILE A 13 6.60 5.11 -1.30
C ILE A 13 8.02 5.69 -1.37
N ALA A 14 8.90 5.27 -0.46
CA ALA A 14 10.26 5.79 -0.38
C ALA A 14 11.07 5.50 -1.65
N ALA A 15 10.94 4.29 -2.22
CA ALA A 15 11.60 3.92 -3.46
C ALA A 15 11.08 4.73 -4.65
N SER A 16 9.75 4.93 -4.73
CA SER A 16 9.11 5.69 -5.80
C SER A 16 9.51 7.17 -5.78
N GLU A 17 9.51 7.80 -4.59
CA GLU A 17 9.98 9.19 -4.41
C GLU A 17 11.46 9.35 -4.76
N ALA A 18 12.29 8.35 -4.43
CA ALA A 18 13.70 8.33 -4.80
C ALA A 18 13.94 8.00 -6.29
N ASN A 19 12.90 7.73 -7.06
CA ASN A 19 12.96 7.23 -8.44
C ASN A 19 13.86 5.97 -8.58
N ARG A 20 13.68 5.02 -7.66
CA ARG A 20 14.45 3.77 -7.60
C ARG A 20 13.52 2.55 -7.66
N PRO A 21 13.95 1.45 -8.31
CA PRO A 21 13.21 0.19 -8.24
C PRO A 21 13.24 -0.38 -6.82
N LEU A 22 12.14 -1.02 -6.42
CA LEU A 22 12.05 -1.77 -5.16
C LEU A 22 12.18 -3.27 -5.43
N ILE A 23 13.11 -3.92 -4.73
CA ILE A 23 13.16 -5.38 -4.62
C ILE A 23 12.78 -5.72 -3.18
N TYR A 24 11.65 -6.39 -2.98
CA TYR A 24 11.12 -6.70 -1.65
C TYR A 24 11.20 -8.21 -1.39
N ALA A 25 12.09 -8.62 -0.49
CA ALA A 25 12.24 -10.01 -0.09
C ALA A 25 11.28 -10.36 1.06
N THR A 26 10.39 -11.32 0.84
CA THR A 26 9.38 -11.76 1.82
C THR A 26 9.83 -12.93 2.69
N PHE A 27 11.06 -13.42 2.49
CA PHE A 27 11.69 -14.51 3.27
C PHE A 27 10.80 -15.77 3.38
N GLY A 28 10.19 -16.17 2.27
CA GLY A 28 9.35 -17.37 2.19
C GLY A 28 7.89 -17.16 2.57
N ASN A 29 7.48 -15.94 2.91
CA ASN A 29 6.06 -15.62 3.12
C ASN A 29 5.35 -15.43 1.76
N GLN A 30 4.80 -16.53 1.23
CA GLN A 30 4.12 -16.57 -0.06
C GLN A 30 2.86 -15.69 -0.09
N THR A 31 2.08 -15.67 1.00
CA THR A 31 0.89 -14.81 1.11
C THR A 31 1.24 -13.34 0.94
N LEU A 32 2.33 -12.89 1.58
CA LEU A 32 2.80 -11.52 1.43
C LEU A 32 3.24 -11.20 0.00
N VAL A 33 3.87 -12.15 -0.71
CA VAL A 33 4.23 -11.97 -2.13
C VAL A 33 2.98 -11.73 -2.97
N GLU A 34 2.00 -12.62 -2.86
CA GLU A 34 0.79 -12.61 -3.68
C GLU A 34 -0.07 -11.38 -3.38
N SER A 35 -0.28 -11.07 -2.09
CA SER A 35 -1.07 -9.90 -1.70
C SER A 35 -0.36 -8.60 -2.07
N PHE A 36 0.97 -8.50 -1.90
CA PHE A 36 1.70 -7.28 -2.27
C PHE A 36 1.73 -7.08 -3.78
N TRP A 37 1.92 -8.16 -4.55
CA TRP A 37 1.85 -8.10 -6.01
C TRP A 37 0.46 -7.66 -6.49
N THR A 38 -0.60 -8.22 -5.91
CA THR A 38 -1.99 -7.85 -6.25
C THR A 38 -2.25 -6.37 -5.99
N VAL A 39 -1.84 -5.87 -4.83
CA VAL A 39 -1.98 -4.44 -4.47
C VAL A 39 -1.15 -3.56 -5.41
N TYR A 40 0.08 -3.93 -5.70
CA TYR A 40 0.94 -3.19 -6.62
C TYR A 40 0.34 -3.12 -8.02
N SER A 41 -0.11 -4.25 -8.57
CA SER A 41 -0.78 -4.29 -9.88
C SER A 41 -2.03 -3.42 -9.91
N TYR A 42 -2.88 -3.51 -8.88
CA TYR A 42 -4.04 -2.64 -8.74
C TYR A 42 -3.65 -1.15 -8.76
N MET A 43 -2.64 -0.76 -7.99
CA MET A 43 -2.15 0.62 -7.96
C MET A 43 -1.64 1.11 -9.33
N ILE A 44 -0.94 0.24 -10.08
CA ILE A 44 -0.48 0.57 -11.44
C ILE A 44 -1.67 0.75 -12.38
N ASP A 45 -2.64 -0.17 -12.35
CA ASP A 45 -3.83 -0.11 -13.20
C ASP A 45 -4.67 1.15 -12.93
N GLN A 46 -4.74 1.58 -11.67
CA GLN A 46 -5.42 2.81 -11.26
C GLN A 46 -4.58 4.08 -11.47
N GLN A 47 -3.38 3.98 -12.02
CA GLN A 47 -2.44 5.11 -12.17
C GLN A 47 -2.20 5.84 -10.83
N ALA A 48 -2.07 5.08 -9.74
CA ALA A 48 -1.85 5.61 -8.42
C ALA A 48 -0.53 6.40 -8.36
N THR A 49 -0.53 7.46 -7.56
CA THR A 49 0.65 8.29 -7.31
C THR A 49 1.09 8.07 -5.87
N VAL A 50 2.33 8.46 -5.52
CA VAL A 50 2.81 8.40 -4.13
C VAL A 50 1.83 9.09 -3.17
N ARG A 51 1.23 10.21 -3.57
CA ARG A 51 0.23 10.91 -2.78
C ARG A 51 -0.97 10.02 -2.44
N HIS A 52 -1.45 9.21 -3.38
CA HIS A 52 -2.55 8.27 -3.12
C HIS A 52 -2.16 7.23 -2.06
N LEU A 53 -0.94 6.68 -2.14
CA LEU A 53 -0.43 5.73 -1.15
C LEU A 53 -0.33 6.35 0.25
N CYS A 54 0.15 7.60 0.35
CA CYS A 54 0.17 8.33 1.62
C CYS A 54 -1.24 8.54 2.20
N LEU A 55 -2.22 8.89 1.35
CA LEU A 55 -3.62 9.06 1.77
C LEU A 55 -4.23 7.75 2.26
N TYR A 56 -3.94 6.61 1.61
CA TYR A 56 -4.37 5.29 2.10
C TYR A 56 -3.83 5.02 3.50
N LEU A 57 -2.53 5.26 3.76
CA LEU A 57 -1.93 5.08 5.08
C LEU A 57 -2.59 5.99 6.14
N GLN A 58 -2.81 7.27 5.80
CA GLN A 58 -3.45 8.23 6.70
C GLN A 58 -4.88 7.83 7.05
N GLN A 59 -5.70 7.51 6.04
CA GLN A 59 -7.09 7.12 6.25
C GLN A 59 -7.21 5.78 6.99
N TYR A 60 -6.37 4.79 6.66
CA TYR A 60 -6.32 3.52 7.36
C TYR A 60 -5.98 3.70 8.84
N SER A 61 -4.99 4.53 9.16
CA SER A 61 -4.61 4.81 10.56
C SER A 61 -5.68 5.56 11.37
N SER A 62 -6.57 6.29 10.68
CA SER A 62 -7.61 7.11 11.30
C SER A 62 -8.90 6.32 11.58
N GLN A 63 -9.04 5.12 11.02
CA GLN A 63 -10.22 4.28 11.14
C GLN A 63 -9.88 3.02 11.95
N TYR A 64 -10.76 2.62 12.87
CA TYR A 64 -10.65 1.29 13.46
C TYR A 64 -11.00 0.27 12.38
N ASN A 65 -9.98 -0.39 11.82
CA ASN A 65 -10.14 -1.30 10.70
C ASN A 65 -9.93 -2.76 11.13
N LYS A 66 -10.85 -3.65 10.73
CA LYS A 66 -10.71 -5.10 10.93
C LYS A 66 -9.97 -5.77 9.76
N SER A 67 -9.85 -5.08 8.63
CA SER A 67 -9.12 -5.56 7.46
C SER A 67 -7.66 -5.13 7.52
N THR A 68 -6.81 -5.84 6.79
CA THR A 68 -5.42 -5.44 6.56
C THR A 68 -5.35 -4.16 5.71
N LEU A 69 -4.21 -3.46 5.72
CA LEU A 69 -3.98 -2.32 4.84
C LEU A 69 -4.17 -2.68 3.35
N PHE A 70 -3.72 -3.87 2.94
CA PHE A 70 -3.85 -4.34 1.57
C PHE A 70 -5.31 -4.55 1.15
N GLU A 71 -6.11 -5.20 2.00
CA GLU A 71 -7.55 -5.32 1.77
C GLU A 71 -8.23 -3.95 1.70
N PHE A 72 -7.88 -3.05 2.62
CA PHE A 72 -8.42 -1.69 2.63
C PHE A 72 -8.14 -0.96 1.31
N ILE A 73 -6.91 -1.05 0.79
CA ILE A 73 -6.53 -0.46 -0.50
C ILE A 73 -7.36 -1.05 -1.64
N LEU A 74 -7.51 -2.37 -1.70
CA LEU A 74 -8.24 -3.05 -2.77
C LEU A 74 -9.75 -2.74 -2.74
N THR A 75 -10.32 -2.47 -1.57
CA THR A 75 -11.75 -2.15 -1.43
C THR A 75 -12.06 -0.65 -1.54
N THR A 76 -11.05 0.21 -1.45
CA THR A 76 -11.22 1.67 -1.36
C THR A 76 -10.80 2.33 -2.67
N SER A 77 -11.77 2.91 -3.38
CA SER A 77 -11.52 3.60 -4.65
C SER A 77 -10.60 4.83 -4.45
N ILE A 78 -9.61 5.00 -5.32
CA ILE A 78 -8.73 6.18 -5.33
C ILE A 78 -9.51 7.49 -5.36
N SER A 79 -10.64 7.53 -6.07
CA SER A 79 -11.51 8.73 -6.17
C SER A 79 -12.12 9.17 -4.84
N THR A 80 -12.12 8.30 -3.82
CA THR A 80 -12.67 8.58 -2.49
C THR A 80 -11.62 9.03 -1.48
N LEU A 81 -10.34 9.07 -1.89
CA LEU A 81 -9.25 9.55 -1.05
C LEU A 81 -9.35 11.08 -0.89
N THR A 82 -9.57 11.54 0.33
CA THR A 82 -9.68 12.97 0.68
C THR A 82 -8.59 13.36 1.67
N ILE A 83 -8.13 14.60 1.56
CA ILE A 83 -7.37 15.25 2.63
C ILE A 83 -8.38 15.68 3.68
N ASN A 84 -8.25 15.16 4.90
CA ASN A 84 -8.91 15.74 6.08
C ASN A 84 -8.06 16.88 6.64
#